data_AF-A0A963H6J4-F1
#
_entry.id   AF-A0A963H6J4-F1
#
_cell.length_a   1.000
_cell.length_b   1.000
_cell.length_c   1.000
_cell.angle_alpha   90.00
_cell.angle_beta   90.00
_cell.angle_gamma   90.00
#
_symmetry.space_group_name_H-M   'P 1'
#
loop_
_entity.id
_entity.type
_entity.pdbx_description
1 polymer ?
#
loop_
_entity_poly.entity_id
_entity_poly.type
_entity_poly.pdbx_seq_one_letter_code
_entity_poly.pdbx_strand_id
1 'polypeptide(L)' 'MTSLPFPFPVVARDGDEVVLIDQTRLPDELAWRRCGDIPSLCRAIVELAVRGAPAIGVAAAHGLALA' A
#
# COMPACT_ATOMS: atom_id res chain seq x y z
N MET A 1 14.44 -5.77 -6.32
CA MET A 1 13.28 -6.20 -7.15
C MET A 1 12.69 -7.47 -6.55
N THR A 2 12.12 -7.37 -5.35
CA THR A 2 11.40 -8.47 -4.71
C THR A 2 10.04 -8.56 -5.39
N SER A 3 9.83 -9.58 -6.22
CA SER A 3 8.50 -9.86 -6.77
C SER A 3 7.60 -10.28 -5.61
N LEU A 4 6.61 -9.46 -5.26
CA LEU A 4 5.57 -9.87 -4.31
C LEU A 4 4.88 -11.14 -4.85
N PRO A 5 4.53 -12.12 -4.02
CA PRO A 5 3.94 -13.38 -4.51
C PRO A 5 2.49 -13.17 -5.01
N PHE A 6 2.10 -13.92 -6.04
CA PHE A 6 0.72 -13.98 -6.54
C PHE A 6 -0.16 -14.90 -5.65
N PRO A 7 -1.44 -14.57 -5.38
CA PRO A 7 -2.15 -13.35 -5.79
C PRO A 7 -1.59 -12.12 -5.07
N PHE A 8 -1.31 -11.05 -5.83
CA PHE A 8 -0.71 -9.84 -5.28
C PHE A 8 -1.76 -9.13 -4.41
N PRO A 9 -1.55 -9.02 -3.09
CA PRO A 9 -2.49 -8.29 -2.25
C PRO A 9 -2.40 -6.79 -2.58
N VAL A 10 -3.54 -6.09 -2.47
CA VAL A 10 -3.62 -4.63 -2.71
C VAL A 10 -2.66 -3.85 -1.80
N VAL A 11 -2.40 -4.40 -0.61
CA VAL A 11 -1.49 -3.88 0.41
C VAL A 11 -0.69 -5.06 0.97
N ALA A 12 0.63 -4.91 1.07
CA ALA A 12 1.57 -5.89 1.61
C ALA A 12 2.62 -5.20 2.51
N ARG A 13 3.36 -6.00 3.27
CA ARG A 13 4.61 -5.56 3.91
C ARG A 13 5.80 -6.12 3.14
N ASP A 14 6.82 -5.30 2.91
CA ASP A 14 8.10 -5.69 2.31
C ASP A 14 9.23 -5.06 3.14
N GLY A 15 9.88 -5.87 4.00
CA GLY A 15 10.80 -5.36 5.01
C GLY A 15 10.12 -4.39 5.97
N ASP A 16 10.69 -3.19 6.10
CA ASP A 16 10.23 -2.11 6.96
C ASP A 16 9.30 -1.12 6.24
N GLU A 17 8.71 -1.53 5.12
CA GLU A 17 7.81 -0.68 4.32
C GLU A 17 6.46 -1.37 4.08
N VAL A 18 5.40 -0.56 3.99
CA VAL A 18 4.12 -0.97 3.43
C VAL A 18 4.14 -0.72 1.93
N VAL A 19 3.86 -1.75 1.13
CA VAL A 19 3.78 -1.66 -0.32
C VAL A 19 2.33 -1.82 -0.75
N LEU A 20 1.84 -0.89 -1.56
CA LEU A 20 0.46 -0.89 -2.06
C LEU A 20 0.42 -0.67 -3.57
N ILE A 21 -0.61 -1.21 -4.22
CA ILE A 21 -0.92 -0.87 -5.62
C ILE A 21 -1.36 0.59 -5.65
N ASP A 22 -0.74 1.42 -6.49
CA ASP A 22 -1.16 2.80 -6.70
C ASP A 22 -2.41 2.84 -7.58
N GLN A 23 -3.57 2.79 -6.94
CA GLN A 23 -4.85 2.75 -7.63
C GLN A 23 -5.23 4.08 -8.32
N THR A 24 -4.41 5.14 -8.21
CA THR A 24 -4.59 6.38 -8.99
C THR A 24 -4.10 6.23 -10.43
N ARG A 25 -3.22 5.25 -10.69
CA ARG A 25 -2.64 4.98 -12.01
C ARG A 25 -3.37 3.88 -12.78
N LEU A 26 -4.27 3.17 -12.11
CA LEU A 26 -5.13 2.19 -12.77
C LEU A 26 -6.27 2.89 -13.53
N PRO A 27 -6.68 2.37 -14.71
CA PRO A 27 -6.24 1.11 -15.32
C PRO A 27 -4.99 1.23 -16.21
N ASP A 28 -4.45 2.44 -16.40
CA ASP A 28 -3.40 2.72 -17.38
C ASP A 28 -2.07 2.02 -17.03
N GLU A 29 -1.71 1.98 -15.75
CA GLU A 29 -0.46 1.39 -15.29
C GLU A 29 -0.58 0.73 -13.91
N LEU A 30 -0.08 -0.51 -13.84
CA LEU A 30 0.15 -1.19 -12.56
C LEU A 30 1.47 -0.70 -11.96
N ALA A 31 1.39 0.20 -10.98
CA ALA A 31 2.53 0.68 -10.23
C ALA A 31 2.40 0.40 -8.73
N TRP A 32 3.53 0.28 -8.05
CA TRP A 32 3.60 0.10 -6.60
C TRP A 32 4.05 1.40 -5.94
N ARG A 33 3.39 1.74 -4.84
CA ARG A 33 3.79 2.81 -3.93
C ARG A 33 4.33 2.19 -2.65
N ARG A 34 5.48 2.67 -2.19
CA ARG A 34 6.14 2.21 -0.96
C ARG A 34 6.00 3.31 0.10
N CYS A 35 5.57 2.93 1.29
CA CYS A 35 5.37 3.82 2.43
C CYS A 35 6.24 3.32 3.57
N GLY A 36 7.33 4.04 3.86
CA GLY A 36 8.27 3.72 4.94
C GLY A 36 7.92 4.35 6.28
N ASP A 37 6.85 5.14 6.36
CA ASP A 37 6.40 5.79 7.59
C ASP A 37 4.88 6.02 7.60
N ILE A 38 4.33 6.32 8.79
CA ILE A 38 2.90 6.60 8.95
C ILE A 38 2.44 7.80 8.09
N PRO A 39 3.17 8.94 8.03
CA PRO A 39 2.76 10.07 7.19
C PRO A 39 2.61 9.73 5.71
N SER A 40 3.51 8.95 5.12
CA SER A 40 3.43 8.52 3.71
C SER A 40 2.25 7.57 3.48
N LEU A 41 1.95 6.70 4.45
CA LEU A 41 0.79 5.82 4.37
C LEU A 41 -0.54 6.59 4.48
N CYS A 42 -0.63 7.55 5.40
CA CYS A 42 -1.78 8.45 5.51
C CYS A 42 -2.00 9.24 4.22
N ARG A 43 -0.92 9.74 3.61
CA ARG A 43 -0.98 10.42 2.31
C ARG A 43 -1.54 9.51 1.22
N ALA A 44 -1.10 8.25 1.16
CA ALA A 44 -1.60 7.28 0.18
C ALA A 44 -3.11 7.01 0.33
N ILE A 45 -3.65 7.03 1.56
CA ILE A 45 -5.10 6.90 1.81
C ILE A 45 -5.85 8.15 1.34
N VAL A 46 -5.37 9.34 1.71
CA VAL A 46 -6.03 10.62 1.38
C VAL A 46 -6.03 10.89 -0.13
N GLU A 47 -4.94 10.54 -0.82
CA GLU A 47 -4.83 10.65 -2.29
C GLU A 47 -5.56 9.53 -3.04
N LEU A 48 -6.22 8.60 -2.34
CA LEU A 48 -6.92 7.45 -2.90
C LEU A 48 -6.03 6.50 -3.70
N ALA A 49 -4.71 6.53 -3.46
CA ALA A 49 -3.76 5.53 -3.95
C ALA A 49 -4.06 4.15 -3.36
N VAL A 50 -4.54 4.09 -2.12
CA VAL A 50 -5.22 2.92 -1.55
C VAL A 50 -6.63 3.32 -1.11
N ARG A 51 -7.63 2.55 -1.53
CA ARG A 51 -9.04 2.80 -1.22
C ARG A 51 -9.84 1.51 -1.05
N GLY A 52 -11.05 1.66 -0.51
CA GLY A 52 -11.92 0.56 -0.10
C GLY A 52 -11.71 0.22 1.38
N ALA A 53 -12.80 0.16 2.15
CA ALA A 53 -12.73 0.02 3.61
C ALA A 53 -11.86 -1.17 4.08
N PRO A 54 -11.94 -2.37 3.46
CA PRO A 54 -11.06 -3.48 3.83
C PRO A 54 -9.57 -3.19 3.59
N ALA A 55 -9.22 -2.58 2.45
CA ALA A 55 -7.82 -2.29 2.10
C ALA A 55 -7.22 -1.20 2.99
N ILE A 56 -8.02 -0.17 3.34
CA ILE A 56 -7.63 0.87 4.28
C ILE A 56 -7.34 0.25 5.66
N GLY A 57 -8.19 -0.69 6.13
CA GLY A 57 -7.97 -1.40 7.38
C GLY A 57 -6.66 -2.20 7.40
N VAL A 58 -6.37 -2.93 6.31
CA VAL A 58 -5.11 -3.68 6.17
C VAL A 58 -3.90 -2.74 6.12
N ALA A 59 -3.98 -1.62 5.39
CA ALA A 59 -2.93 -0.61 5.38
C ALA A 59 -2.67 -0.05 6.79
N ALA A 60 -3.71 0.37 7.51
CA ALA A 60 -3.58 0.87 8.87
C ALA A 60 -2.95 -0.17 9.81
N ALA A 61 -3.34 -1.43 9.71
CA ALA A 61 -2.76 -2.52 10.51
C ALA A 61 -1.26 -2.72 10.23
N HIS A 62 -0.85 -2.66 8.96
CA HIS A 62 0.57 -2.73 8.59
C HIS A 62 1.35 -1.50 9.06
N GLY A 63 0.78 -0.30 8.92
CA GLY A 63 1.40 0.94 9.40
C GLY A 63 1.64 0.93 10.91
N LEU A 64 0.68 0.40 11.69
CA LEU A 64 0.84 0.22 13.13
C LEU A 64 1.93 -0.80 13.48
N ALA A 65 2.08 -1.87 12.69
CA ALA A 65 3.08 -2.90 12.93
C ALA A 65 4.52 -2.45 12.62
N LEU A 66 4.71 -1.35 11.89
CA LEU A 66 6.02 -0.76 11.56
C LEU A 66 6.43 0.37 12.53
N ALA A 67 5.51 0.84 13.37
CA ALA A 67 5.69 1.99 14.27
C ALA A 67 6.50 1.66 15.52
#